data_AF-A0A0N4VZ96-F1
#
_entry.id   AF-A0A0N4VZ96-F1
#
_cell.length_a   1.000
_cell.length_b   1.000
_cell.length_c   1.000
_cell.angle_alpha   90.00
_cell.angle_beta   90.00
_cell.angle_gamma   90.00
#
_symmetry.space_group_name_H-M   'P 1'
#
loop_
_entity.id
_entity.type
_entity.pdbx_description
1 polymer ?
#
loop_
_entity_poly.entity_id
_entity_poly.type
_entity_poly.pdbx_seq_one_letter_code
_entity_poly.pdbx_strand_id
1 'polypeptide(L)' 'MRLPSLNFSRKLATAATKKQPFKVVEVGARDGLQNEKQIITAEDKVALINRLSECGLKSIEATSFVSPKWVPQMADHQEV' A
#
# COMPACT_ATOMS: atom_id res chain seq x y z
N MET A 1 25.71 -38.13 -50.60
CA MET A 1 24.44 -38.63 -50.03
C MET A 1 24.17 -37.82 -48.75
N ARG A 2 23.06 -37.07 -48.71
CA ARG A 2 22.77 -35.99 -47.74
C ARG A 2 22.53 -36.50 -46.31
N LEU A 3 23.09 -35.82 -45.31
CA LEU A 3 22.72 -35.95 -43.89
C LEU A 3 21.33 -35.30 -43.65
N PRO A 4 20.46 -35.87 -42.79
CA PRO A 4 19.20 -35.22 -42.44
C PRO A 4 19.43 -34.13 -41.39
N SER A 5 19.13 -32.87 -41.77
CA SER A 5 19.03 -31.75 -40.84
C SER A 5 17.72 -31.86 -40.05
N LEU A 6 17.80 -32.19 -38.76
CA LEU A 6 16.67 -32.09 -37.84
C LEU A 6 16.38 -30.62 -37.56
N ASN A 7 15.30 -30.09 -38.16
CA ASN A 7 14.78 -28.76 -37.86
C ASN A 7 14.06 -28.79 -36.50
N PHE A 8 14.79 -28.54 -35.43
CA PHE A 8 14.20 -28.38 -34.09
C PHE A 8 13.66 -26.94 -33.93
N SER A 9 12.43 -26.72 -34.39
CA SER A 9 11.71 -25.46 -34.13
C SER A 9 11.31 -25.39 -32.64
N ARG A 10 12.17 -24.81 -31.79
CA ARG A 10 11.79 -24.42 -30.43
C ARG A 10 10.81 -23.24 -30.51
N LYS A 11 9.51 -23.53 -30.41
CA LYS A 11 8.55 -22.52 -29.93
C LYS A 11 8.81 -22.32 -28.44
N LEU A 12 9.62 -21.33 -28.08
CA LEU A 12 9.67 -20.81 -26.72
C LEU A 12 8.40 -19.97 -26.51
N ALA A 13 7.30 -20.64 -26.15
CA ALA A 13 6.16 -19.94 -25.60
C ALA A 13 6.50 -19.56 -24.15
N THR A 14 6.71 -18.27 -23.90
CA THR A 14 6.78 -17.74 -22.53
C THR A 14 5.45 -18.06 -21.86
N ALA A 15 5.44 -18.98 -20.89
CA ALA A 15 4.23 -19.26 -20.11
C ALA A 15 3.79 -17.95 -19.45
N ALA A 16 2.58 -17.48 -19.75
CA ALA A 16 1.99 -16.33 -19.09
C ALA A 16 1.87 -16.65 -17.59
N THR A 17 2.70 -15.99 -16.78
CA THR A 17 2.66 -16.12 -15.32
C THR A 17 1.31 -15.63 -14.82
N LYS A 18 0.59 -16.51 -14.09
CA LYS A 18 -0.67 -16.14 -13.42
C LYS A 18 -0.42 -14.91 -12.54
N LYS A 19 -1.15 -13.83 -12.78
CA LYS A 19 -1.08 -12.62 -11.94
C LYS A 19 -1.63 -12.98 -10.56
N GLN A 20 -0.75 -13.07 -9.57
CA GLN A 20 -1.16 -13.35 -8.20
C GLN A 20 -1.80 -12.09 -7.60
N PRO A 21 -2.96 -12.19 -6.93
CA PRO A 21 -3.55 -11.05 -6.26
C PRO A 21 -2.65 -10.62 -5.09
N PHE A 22 -2.49 -9.31 -4.92
CA PHE A 22 -1.83 -8.73 -3.75
C PHE A 22 -2.76 -7.68 -3.14
N LYS A 23 -2.59 -7.43 -1.83
CA LYS A 23 -3.32 -6.40 -1.09
C LYS A 23 -2.35 -5.28 -0.73
N VAL A 24 -2.76 -4.05 -1.01
CA VAL A 24 -2.10 -2.84 -0.47
C VAL A 24 -2.87 -2.42 0.77
N VAL A 25 -2.14 -2.12 1.84
CA VAL A 25 -2.66 -1.49 3.05
C VAL A 25 -1.93 -0.17 3.20
N GLU A 26 -2.69 0.92 3.12
CA GLU A 26 -2.16 2.26 3.34
C GLU A 26 -2.09 2.54 4.84
N VAL A 27 -0.93 2.97 5.30
CA VAL A 27 -0.63 3.17 6.74
C VAL A 27 -0.08 4.56 7.04
N GLY A 28 -0.03 5.45 6.05
CA GLY A 28 0.54 6.79 6.18
C GLY A 28 -0.18 7.64 7.21
N ALA A 29 -1.51 7.60 7.28
CA ALA A 29 -2.29 8.38 8.25
C ALA A 29 -2.08 7.93 9.71
N ARG A 30 -1.75 6.65 9.93
CA ARG A 30 -1.43 6.09 11.25
C ARG A 30 0.07 6.04 11.50
N ASP A 31 0.75 5.07 10.88
CA ASP A 31 2.16 4.77 11.15
C ASP A 31 3.09 5.85 10.59
N GLY A 32 2.75 6.41 9.42
CA GLY A 32 3.49 7.54 8.86
C GLY A 32 3.48 8.73 9.81
N LEU A 33 2.29 9.27 10.11
CA LEU A 33 2.15 10.45 10.98
C LEU A 33 2.61 10.23 12.42
N GLN A 34 2.52 8.99 12.94
CA GLN A 34 3.06 8.65 14.25
C GLN A 34 4.58 8.84 14.32
N ASN A 35 5.29 8.63 13.22
CA ASN A 35 6.75 8.76 13.14
C ASN A 35 7.22 10.18 12.75
N GLU A 36 6.29 11.08 12.43
CA GLU A 36 6.63 12.47 12.11
C GLU A 36 6.94 13.27 13.38
N LYS A 37 7.88 14.21 13.24
CA LYS A 37 8.29 15.10 14.35
C LYS A 37 7.22 16.13 14.69
N GLN A 38 6.47 16.56 13.67
CA GLN A 38 5.40 17.55 13.82
C GLN A 38 4.08 16.84 14.10
N ILE A 39 3.33 17.38 15.06
CA ILE A 39 1.95 16.96 15.28
C ILE A 39 1.06 17.64 14.24
N ILE A 40 0.37 16.82 13.46
CA ILE A 40 -0.57 17.24 12.42
C ILE A 40 -1.97 17.33 13.04
N THR A 41 -2.74 18.34 12.63
CA THR A 41 -4.10 18.59 13.10
C THR A 41 -5.06 17.48 12.67
N ALA A 42 -6.18 17.33 13.39
CA ALA A 42 -7.22 16.38 13.03
C ALA A 42 -7.82 16.70 11.65
N GLU A 43 -8.03 17.99 11.35
CA GLU A 43 -8.56 18.44 10.06
C GLU A 43 -7.66 18.03 8.89
N ASP A 44 -6.34 18.22 9.03
CA ASP A 44 -5.38 17.85 7.99
C ASP A 44 -5.26 16.33 7.83
N LYS A 45 -5.39 15.56 8.93
CA LYS A 45 -5.44 14.09 8.90
C LYS A 45 -6.67 13.60 8.14
N VAL A 46 -7.85 14.13 8.46
CA VAL A 46 -9.10 13.79 7.77
C VAL A 46 -9.00 14.16 6.29
N ALA A 47 -8.44 15.33 5.96
CA ALA A 47 -8.22 15.75 4.58
C ALA A 47 -7.28 14.79 3.82
N LEU A 48 -6.21 14.30 4.48
CA LEU A 48 -5.31 13.29 3.90
C LEU A 48 -6.05 11.97 3.64
N ILE A 49 -6.78 11.45 4.63
CA ILE A 49 -7.50 10.17 4.51
C ILE A 49 -8.55 10.24 3.39
N ASN A 50 -9.28 11.35 3.29
CA ASN A 50 -10.25 11.57 2.22
C ASN A 50 -9.58 11.50 0.85
N ARG A 51 -8.44 12.17 0.65
CA ARG A 51 -7.68 12.09 -0.62
C ARG A 51 -7.18 10.67 -0.90
N LEU A 52 -6.70 9.95 0.11
CA LEU A 52 -6.27 8.55 -0.04
C LEU A 52 -7.44 7.63 -0.42
N SER A 53 -8.64 7.91 0.08
CA SER A 53 -9.84 7.14 -0.25
C SER A 53 -10.22 7.24 -1.73
N GLU A 54 -9.89 8.36 -2.38
CA GLU A 54 -10.13 8.60 -3.81
C GLU A 54 -9.13 7.86 -4.71
N CYS A 55 -8.02 7.34 -4.16
CA CYS A 55 -6.99 6.63 -4.92
C CYS A 55 -7.35 5.18 -5.29
N GLY A 56 -8.54 4.68 -4.92
CA GLY A 56 -8.95 3.29 -5.17
C GLY A 56 -8.30 2.27 -4.23
N LEU A 57 -7.73 2.73 -3.11
CA LEU A 57 -7.24 1.87 -2.03
C LEU A 57 -8.41 1.15 -1.35
N LYS A 58 -8.20 -0.13 -1.01
CA LYS A 58 -9.23 -0.95 -0.33
C LYS A 58 -9.07 -0.98 1.19
N SER A 59 -7.98 -0.46 1.71
CA SER A 59 -7.60 -0.57 3.12
C SER A 59 -6.71 0.61 3.48
N ILE A 60 -7.17 1.43 4.40
CA ILE A 60 -6.44 2.58 4.95
C ILE A 60 -6.51 2.48 6.47
N GLU A 61 -5.37 2.52 7.15
CA GLU A 61 -5.30 2.68 8.60
C GLU A 61 -5.37 4.18 8.93
N ALA A 62 -6.54 4.62 9.40
CA ALA A 62 -6.83 6.03 9.64
C ALA A 62 -6.10 6.60 10.87
N THR A 63 -6.12 5.88 11.99
CA THR A 63 -5.57 6.34 13.27
C THR A 63 -5.27 5.16 14.21
N SER A 64 -4.82 5.45 15.45
CA SER A 64 -4.53 4.47 16.50
C SER A 64 -5.11 4.88 17.84
N PHE A 65 -5.76 3.94 18.54
CA PHE A 65 -6.33 4.15 19.88
C PHE A 65 -5.31 3.78 20.95
N VAL A 66 -4.27 4.59 21.05
CA VAL A 66 -3.16 4.43 22.00
C VAL A 66 -3.15 5.56 23.03
N SER A 67 -2.35 5.40 24.07
CA SER A 67 -2.21 6.45 25.09
C SER A 67 -1.62 7.73 24.46
N PRO A 68 -2.33 8.88 24.54
CA PRO A 68 -1.85 10.15 24.01
C PRO A 68 -0.61 10.66 24.74
N LYS A 69 -0.37 10.18 25.97
CA LYS A 69 0.86 10.48 26.72
C LYS A 69 2.10 9.88 26.07
N TRP A 70 1.97 8.68 25.49
CA TRP A 70 3.10 7.95 24.90
C TRP A 70 3.22 8.18 23.40
N VAL A 71 2.11 8.48 22.73
CA VAL A 71 2.06 8.80 21.30
C VAL A 71 1.22 10.07 21.09
N PRO A 72 1.80 11.27 21.35
CA PRO A 72 1.07 12.54 21.22
C PRO A 72 0.53 12.78 19.82
N GLN A 73 1.19 12.24 18.79
CA GLN A 73 0.77 12.35 17.40
C GLN A 73 -0.63 11.77 17.15
N MET A 74 -1.07 10.81 17.95
CA MET A 74 -2.36 10.12 17.79
C MET A 74 -3.40 10.58 18.83
N ALA A 75 -3.19 11.70 19.51
CA ALA A 75 -4.05 12.13 20.61
C ALA A 75 -5.48 12.53 20.19
N ASP A 76 -5.66 12.91 18.93
CA ASP A 76 -6.94 13.31 18.30
C ASP A 76 -7.69 12.12 17.67
N HIS A 77 -7.35 10.88 18.04
CA HIS A 77 -7.91 9.66 17.45
C HIS A 77 -9.44 9.51 17.51
N GLN A 78 -10.16 10.32 18.29
CA GLN A 78 -11.63 10.32 18.31
C GLN A 78 -12.25 11.21 17.23
N GLU A 79 -11.47 12.15 16.70
CA GLU A 79 -11.88 13.17 15.73
C GLU A 79 -11.51 12.78 14.29
N VAL A 80 -10.68 11.74 14.13
CA VAL A 80 -10.15 11.20 12.86
C VAL A 80 -10.71 9.80 12.61
#